data_AF-A0A9E6FB54-F1
#
_entry.id   AF-A0A9E6FB54-F1
#
_cell.length_a   1.000
_cell.length_b   1.000
_cell.length_c   1.000
_cell.angle_alpha   90.00
_cell.angle_beta   90.00
_cell.angle_gamma   90.00
#
_symmetry.space_group_name_H-M   'P 1'
#
loop_
_entity.id
_entity.type
_entity.pdbx_description
1 polymer ?
#
loop_
_entity_poly.entity_id
_entity_poly.type
_entity_poly.pdbx_seq_one_letter_code
_entity_poly.pdbx_strand_id
1 'polypeptide(L)' 'MKKKSFRLKSICLMSTMMCMVLSACTAAAEDPTETTEFTDVVYAQKSSSEKCDIYLPSDGTGTYPVIIAVHG' A
#
# COMPACT_ATOMS: atom_id res chain seq x y z
N MET A 1 -8.45 29.73 -48.87
CA MET A 1 -7.25 29.16 -48.20
C MET A 1 -7.60 28.79 -46.75
N LYS A 2 -8.07 27.56 -46.48
CA LYS A 2 -8.52 27.10 -45.14
C LYS A 2 -7.91 25.75 -44.72
N LYS A 3 -6.76 25.36 -45.29
CA LYS A 3 -6.17 24.02 -45.11
C LYS A 3 -5.19 23.90 -43.92
N LYS A 4 -4.69 25.00 -43.35
CA LYS A 4 -3.69 24.96 -42.26
C LYS A 4 -4.28 24.67 -40.87
N SER A 5 -5.52 25.07 -40.60
CA SER A 5 -6.15 24.90 -39.26
C SER A 5 -6.59 23.45 -38.98
N PHE A 6 -6.82 22.64 -40.01
CA PHE A 6 -7.29 21.26 -39.85
C PHE A 6 -6.18 20.29 -39.44
N ARG A 7 -4.97 20.47 -39.98
CA ARG A 7 -3.81 19.61 -39.68
C ARG A 7 -3.31 19.78 -38.23
N LEU A 8 -3.44 20.97 -37.65
CA LEU A 8 -3.00 21.24 -36.27
C LEU A 8 -3.98 20.71 -35.22
N LYS A 9 -5.30 20.76 -35.49
CA LYS A 9 -6.32 20.16 -34.62
C LYS A 9 -6.26 18.63 -34.61
N SER A 10 -5.95 18.02 -35.76
CA SER A 10 -5.81 16.56 -35.87
C SER A 10 -4.56 16.02 -35.17
N ILE A 11 -3.47 16.79 -35.12
CA ILE A 11 -2.24 16.40 -34.42
C ILE A 11 -2.41 16.52 -32.90
N CYS A 12 -3.11 17.56 -32.42
CA CYS A 12 -3.38 17.76 -31.00
C CYS A 12 -4.31 16.67 -30.42
N LEU A 13 -5.31 16.21 -31.20
CA LEU A 13 -6.26 15.17 -30.78
C LEU A 13 -5.64 13.76 -30.70
N MET A 14 -4.59 13.49 -31.47
CA MET A 14 -3.90 12.19 -31.47
C MET A 14 -2.85 12.09 -30.37
N SER A 15 -2.24 13.22 -29.98
CA SER A 15 -1.27 13.29 -28.88
C SER A 15 -1.94 13.11 -27.51
N THR A 16 -3.16 13.63 -27.33
CA THR A 16 -3.90 13.51 -26.06
C THR A 16 -4.54 12.14 -25.83
N MET A 17 -4.84 11.37 -26.90
CA MET A 17 -5.32 9.98 -26.76
C MET A 17 -4.23 8.99 -26.36
N MET A 18 -2.96 9.26 -26.69
CA MET A 18 -1.85 8.35 -26.38
C MET A 18 -1.38 8.46 -24.91
N CYS A 19 -1.68 9.56 -24.22
CA CYS A 19 -1.29 9.77 -22.82
C CYS A 19 -2.28 9.21 -21.77
N MET A 20 -3.49 8.77 -22.15
CA MET A 20 -4.50 8.32 -21.17
C MET A 20 -4.59 6.80 -20.97
N VAL A 21 -3.82 6.00 -21.71
CA VAL A 21 -3.84 4.52 -21.55
C VAL A 21 -2.66 4.00 -20.72
N LEU A 22 -1.80 4.92 -20.22
CA LEU A 22 -0.66 4.58 -19.36
C LEU A 22 -0.88 5.02 -17.91
N SER A 23 -2.12 4.92 -17.41
CA SER A 23 -2.43 5.16 -16.00
C SER A 23 -2.63 3.84 -15.26
N ALA A 24 -1.55 3.45 -14.57
CA ALA A 24 -1.55 2.77 -13.28
C ALA A 24 -2.33 1.44 -13.16
N CYS A 25 -1.64 0.34 -13.48
CA CYS A 25 -1.56 -0.77 -12.54
C CYS A 25 -0.07 -1.15 -12.39
N THR A 26 0.67 -0.32 -11.67
CA THR A 26 1.89 -0.82 -11.03
C THR A 26 1.39 -1.74 -9.93
N ALA A 27 1.38 -3.06 -10.18
CA ALA A 27 1.33 -4.02 -9.10
C ALA A 27 2.54 -3.73 -8.23
N ALA A 28 2.30 -3.27 -7.00
CA ALA A 28 3.34 -3.21 -6.01
C ALA A 28 3.91 -4.64 -5.90
N ALA A 29 5.23 -4.75 -5.95
CA ALA A 29 5.89 -5.97 -5.55
C ALA A 29 5.65 -6.08 -4.04
N GLU A 30 4.63 -6.85 -3.65
CA GLU A 30 4.43 -7.22 -2.25
C GLU A 30 5.61 -8.16 -1.91
N ASP A 31 6.58 -7.65 -1.16
CA ASP A 31 7.60 -8.48 -0.53
C ASP A 31 6.89 -9.53 0.34
N PRO A 32 7.20 -10.83 0.23
CA PRO A 32 6.47 -11.88 0.95
C PRO A 32 6.88 -11.88 2.43
N THR A 33 6.39 -10.93 3.22
CA THR A 33 6.43 -10.97 4.69
C THR A 33 5.34 -10.08 5.30
N GLU A 34 4.09 -10.22 4.85
CA GLU A 34 2.94 -9.51 5.42
C GLU A 34 2.58 -10.07 6.81
N THR A 35 3.33 -9.68 7.85
CA THR A 35 2.96 -9.99 9.24
C THR A 35 1.71 -9.22 9.62
N THR A 36 0.70 -9.89 10.19
CA THR A 36 -0.46 -9.18 10.72
C THR A 36 -0.08 -8.53 12.04
N GLU A 37 -0.25 -7.21 12.14
CA GLU A 37 0.19 -6.41 13.28
C GLU A 37 -1.00 -5.82 14.05
N PHE A 38 -0.94 -5.89 15.38
CA PHE A 38 -1.83 -5.16 16.28
C PHE A 38 -0.97 -4.29 17.19
N THR A 39 -0.95 -2.98 16.91
CA THR A 39 -0.12 -2.03 17.66
C THR A 39 -0.91 -1.35 18.76
N ASP A 40 -0.20 -0.82 19.77
CA ASP A 40 -0.78 -0.02 20.86
C ASP A 40 -1.89 -0.73 21.67
N VAL A 41 -1.83 -2.05 21.79
CA VAL A 41 -2.83 -2.84 22.52
C VAL A 41 -2.66 -2.61 24.02
N VAL A 42 -3.65 -1.97 24.64
CA VAL A 42 -3.65 -1.70 26.08
C VAL A 42 -3.78 -3.01 26.85
N TYR A 43 -2.77 -3.34 27.66
CA TYR A 43 -2.77 -4.56 28.49
C TYR A 43 -3.04 -4.28 29.98
N ALA A 44 -2.92 -3.03 30.43
CA ALA A 44 -3.25 -2.61 31.80
C ALA A 44 -3.79 -1.17 31.84
N GLN A 45 -4.28 -0.74 33.02
CA GLN A 45 -5.06 0.50 33.17
C GLN A 45 -4.45 1.52 34.15
N LYS A 46 -3.19 1.36 34.55
CA LYS A 46 -2.51 2.24 35.49
C LYS A 46 -1.73 3.36 34.80
N SER A 47 -1.23 3.15 33.60
CA SER A 47 -0.50 4.16 32.81
C SER A 47 -0.84 4.08 31.32
N SER A 48 -0.76 5.22 30.63
CA SER A 48 -0.89 5.27 29.16
C SER A 48 0.22 4.53 28.42
N SER A 49 1.32 4.21 29.11
CA SER A 49 2.44 3.43 28.58
C SER A 49 2.25 1.91 28.67
N GLU A 50 1.16 1.43 29.28
CA GLU A 50 0.89 0.00 29.44
C GLU A 50 0.25 -0.58 28.17
N LYS A 51 1.02 -0.52 27.08
CA LYS A 51 0.65 -1.01 25.77
C LYS A 51 1.70 -1.97 25.23
N CYS A 52 1.27 -2.88 24.37
CA CYS A 52 2.15 -3.79 23.64
C CYS A 52 1.76 -3.90 22.18
N ASP A 53 2.71 -4.34 21.38
CA ASP A 53 2.51 -4.66 19.97
C ASP A 53 2.52 -6.19 19.80
N ILE A 54 1.62 -6.70 18.96
CA ILE A 54 1.43 -8.12 18.70
C ILE A 54 1.64 -8.37 17.20
N TYR A 55 2.55 -9.29 16.88
CA TYR A 55 2.89 -9.66 15.52
C TYR A 55 2.51 -11.13 15.29
N LEU A 56 1.70 -11.39 14.25
CA LEU A 56 1.36 -12.73 13.81
C LEU A 56 2.06 -13.03 12.48
N PRO A 57 2.54 -14.28 12.29
CA PRO A 57 3.05 -14.73 11.00
C PRO A 57 2.01 -14.58 9.88
N SER A 58 2.48 -14.29 8.67
CA SER A 58 1.67 -14.22 7.44
C SER A 58 1.01 -15.55 7.09
N ASP A 59 1.68 -16.64 7.44
CA ASP A 59 1.33 -17.99 7.04
C ASP A 59 1.00 -18.89 8.22
N GLY A 60 0.08 -19.82 7.99
CA GLY A 60 -0.43 -20.75 8.99
C GLY A 60 -1.82 -20.38 9.47
N THR A 61 -2.52 -21.37 10.02
CA THR A 61 -3.81 -21.17 10.69
C THR A 61 -3.79 -21.99 11.98
N GLY A 62 -4.06 -21.34 13.12
CA GLY A 62 -4.13 -22.02 14.42
C GLY A 62 -3.34 -21.32 15.52
N THR A 63 -2.98 -22.09 16.55
CA THR A 63 -2.27 -21.59 17.73
C THR A 63 -0.78 -21.47 17.44
N TYR A 64 -0.22 -20.30 17.72
CA TYR A 64 1.21 -20.03 17.57
C TYR A 64 1.92 -20.12 18.93
N PRO A 65 3.18 -20.59 18.97
CA PRO A 65 4.03 -20.36 20.14
C PRO A 65 4.22 -18.86 20.34
N VAL A 66 4.06 -18.39 21.58
CA VAL A 66 4.12 -16.97 21.92
C VAL A 66 5.51 -16.61 22.45
N ILE A 67 6.14 -15.60 21.86
CA ILE A 67 7.41 -15.01 22.32
C ILE A 67 7.11 -13.60 22.84
N ILE A 68 7.57 -13.29 24.05
CA ILE A 68 7.44 -11.96 24.65
C ILE A 68 8.82 -11.31 24.68
N ALA A 69 9.00 -10.24 23.93
CA ALA A 69 10.21 -9.42 23.93
C ALA A 69 9.99 -8.18 24.80
N VAL A 70 10.84 -7.98 25.81
CA VAL A 70 10.82 -6.79 26.67
C VAL A 70 12.13 -6.04 26.45
N HIS A 71 12.03 -4.79 26.00
CA HIS A 71 13.18 -3.90 25.89
C HIS A 71 13.36 -3.10 27.19
N GLY A 72 14.61 -2.87 27.59
CA GLY A 72 15.00 -2.08 28.76
C GLY A 72 15.43 -0.67 28.40
#